data_AF-A0AB35FYI1-F1
#
_entry.id   AF-A0AB35FYI1-F1
#
_cell.length_a   1.000
_cell.length_b   1.000
_cell.length_c   1.000
_cell.angle_alpha   90.00
_cell.angle_beta   90.00
_cell.angle_gamma   90.00
#
_symmetry.space_group_name_H-M   'P 1'
#
loop_
_entity.id
_entity.type
_entity.pdbx_description
1 polymer ?
#
loop_
_entity_poly.entity_id
_entity_poly.type
_entity_poly.pdbx_seq_one_letter_code
_entity_poly.pdbx_strand_id
1 'polypeptide(L)'
;MNTIAYQYENIQNRLKRSAGQINGIVNMIDEERPCEEVVTQLSAVRASLDKAIKLVIAENIRNCSEAETGSEQYQKALELLVRAK
;
A
#
# COMPACT_ATOMS: atom_id res chain seq x y z
N MET A 1 -1.85 1.45 29.25
CA MET A 1 -1.99 2.28 28.03
C MET A 1 -0.84 1.93 27.11
N ASN A 2 -1.05 1.09 26.09
CA ASN A 2 -0.02 0.83 25.09
C ASN A 2 -0.68 0.84 23.71
N THR A 3 -0.97 2.05 23.23
CA THR A 3 -1.62 2.26 21.94
C THR A 3 -0.50 2.40 20.91
N ILE A 4 -0.31 1.35 20.12
CA ILE A 4 0.50 1.33 18.89
C ILE A 4 -0.24 2.19 17.84
N ALA A 5 -0.25 3.50 18.02
CA ALA A 5 -0.96 4.43 17.12
C ALA A 5 -0.06 4.99 16.00
N TYR A 6 1.27 4.84 16.10
CA TYR A 6 2.19 5.64 15.27
C TYR A 6 2.90 4.92 14.10
N GLN A 7 2.76 3.60 13.94
CA GLN A 7 3.44 2.87 12.84
C GLN A 7 2.66 2.88 11.51
N TYR A 8 1.35 3.09 11.52
CA TYR A 8 0.52 2.98 10.31
C TYR A 8 -0.09 4.30 9.83
N GLU A 9 0.08 5.41 10.55
CA GLU A 9 -0.58 6.68 10.19
C GLU A 9 -0.19 7.15 8.77
N ASN A 10 1.07 7.02 8.38
CA ASN A 10 1.53 7.35 7.03
C ASN A 10 0.88 6.44 5.98
N ILE A 11 0.80 5.14 6.25
CA ILE A 11 0.17 4.14 5.39
C ILE A 11 -1.34 4.46 5.25
N GLN A 12 -2.03 4.73 6.35
CA GLN A 12 -3.44 5.11 6.36
C GLN A 12 -3.70 6.39 5.57
N ASN A 13 -2.88 7.43 5.74
CA ASN A 13 -3.01 8.68 4.98
C ASN A 13 -2.80 8.44 3.48
N ARG A 14 -1.90 7.53 3.12
CA ARG A 14 -1.68 7.12 1.72
C ARG A 14 -2.89 6.39 1.14
N LEU A 15 -3.46 5.46 1.90
CA LEU A 15 -4.67 4.73 1.51
C LEU A 15 -5.88 5.66 1.38
N LYS A 16 -6.07 6.61 2.31
CA LYS A 16 -7.12 7.63 2.23
C LYS A 16 -7.01 8.47 0.96
N ARG A 17 -5.79 8.89 0.58
CA ARG A 17 -5.56 9.59 -0.69
C ARG A 17 -5.91 8.72 -1.89
N SER A 18 -5.48 7.46 -1.91
CA SER A 18 -5.81 6.54 -2.99
C SER A 18 -7.31 6.25 -3.09
N ALA A 19 -8.04 6.20 -1.97
CA ALA A 19 -9.50 6.11 -1.98
C ALA A 19 -10.15 7.33 -2.65
N GLY A 20 -9.66 8.54 -2.35
CA GLY A 20 -10.11 9.76 -3.03
C GLY A 20 -9.82 9.75 -4.53
N GLN A 21 -8.66 9.24 -4.94
CA GLN A 21 -8.31 9.07 -6.36
C GLN A 21 -9.24 8.06 -7.05
N ILE A 22 -9.55 6.94 -6.41
CA ILE A 22 -10.48 5.93 -6.94
C ILE A 22 -11.88 6.55 -7.14
N ASN A 23 -12.38 7.31 -6.17
CA ASN A 23 -13.65 8.01 -6.34
C ASN A 23 -13.61 9.00 -7.53
N GLY A 24 -12.49 9.71 -7.70
CA GLY A 24 -12.28 10.55 -8.87
C GLY A 24 -12.33 9.78 -10.19
N ILE A 25 -11.71 8.59 -10.24
CA ILE A 25 -11.73 7.71 -11.42
C ILE A 25 -13.14 7.22 -11.74
N VAL A 26 -13.94 6.88 -10.73
CA VAL A 26 -15.35 6.51 -10.93
C VAL A 26 -16.11 7.65 -11.60
N ASN A 27 -15.96 8.88 -11.10
CA ASN A 27 -16.57 10.05 -11.74
C ASN A 27 -16.07 10.26 -13.17
N MET A 28 -14.78 10.04 -13.46
CA MET A 28 -14.26 10.14 -14.83
C MET A 28 -14.93 9.14 -15.78
N ILE A 29 -15.27 7.94 -15.28
CA ILE A 29 -16.00 6.93 -16.06
C ILE A 29 -17.44 7.38 -16.28
N ASP A 30 -18.11 7.89 -15.25
CA ASP A 30 -19.48 8.41 -15.34
C ASP A 30 -19.58 9.62 -16.29
N GLU A 31 -18.50 10.41 -16.39
CA GLU A 31 -18.34 11.54 -17.32
C GLU A 31 -17.88 11.13 -18.73
N GLU A 32 -17.77 9.83 -19.02
CA GLU A 32 -17.32 9.28 -20.31
C GLU A 32 -15.96 9.83 -20.79
N ARG A 33 -15.03 10.07 -19.86
CA ARG A 33 -13.70 10.61 -20.20
C ARG A 33 -12.88 9.65 -21.05
N PRO A 34 -11.92 10.17 -21.86
CA PRO A 34 -11.02 9.35 -22.66
C PRO A 34 -10.34 8.22 -21.87
N CYS A 35 -10.33 7.02 -22.47
CA CYS A 35 -9.75 5.81 -21.87
C CYS A 35 -8.29 6.02 -21.41
N GLU A 36 -7.47 6.74 -22.18
CA GLU A 36 -6.08 7.02 -21.84
C GLU A 36 -5.93 7.79 -20.51
N GLU A 37 -6.83 8.74 -20.24
CA GLU A 37 -6.82 9.51 -19.00
C GLU A 37 -7.23 8.65 -17.81
N VAL A 38 -8.26 7.82 -17.97
CA VAL A 38 -8.70 6.86 -16.95
C VAL A 38 -7.58 5.86 -16.63
N VAL A 39 -6.93 5.29 -17.65
CA VAL A 39 -5.79 4.36 -17.49
C VAL A 39 -4.61 5.03 -16.81
N THR A 40 -4.35 6.30 -17.12
CA THR A 40 -3.29 7.09 -16.46
C THR A 40 -3.56 7.24 -14.96
N GLN A 41 -4.79 7.59 -14.57
CA GLN A 41 -5.17 7.71 -13.17
C GLN A 41 -5.15 6.36 -12.44
N LEU A 42 -5.66 5.30 -13.06
CA LEU A 42 -5.57 3.94 -12.52
C LEU A 42 -4.12 3.50 -12.28
N SER A 43 -3.22 3.83 -13.22
CA SER A 43 -1.78 3.55 -13.08
C SER A 43 -1.15 4.33 -11.93
N ALA A 44 -1.56 5.58 -11.72
CA ALA A 44 -1.13 6.39 -10.58
C ALA A 44 -1.61 5.80 -9.24
N VAL A 45 -2.85 5.32 -9.18
CA VAL A 45 -3.38 4.62 -8.00
C VAL A 45 -2.63 3.31 -7.75
N ARG A 46 -2.38 2.49 -8.78
CA ARG A 46 -1.60 1.26 -8.66
C ARG A 46 -0.22 1.53 -8.05
N ALA A 47 0.53 2.47 -8.62
CA ALA A 47 1.85 2.86 -8.09
C ALA A 47 1.77 3.39 -6.65
N SER A 48 0.63 3.97 -6.27
CA SER A 48 0.37 4.41 -4.91
C SER A 48 0.16 3.22 -3.95
N LEU A 49 -0.61 2.22 -4.38
CA LEU A 49 -0.86 1.01 -3.60
C LEU A 49 0.41 0.16 -3.45
N ASP A 50 1.24 0.04 -4.50
CA ASP A 50 2.50 -0.71 -4.45
C ASP A 50 3.44 -0.16 -3.36
N LYS A 51 3.49 1.17 -3.23
CA LYS A 51 4.25 1.83 -2.16
C LYS A 51 3.66 1.54 -0.78
N ALA A 52 2.34 1.52 -0.64
CA ALA A 52 1.70 1.19 0.63
C ALA A 52 1.97 -0.27 1.03
N ILE A 53 1.90 -1.21 0.08
CA ILE A 53 2.23 -2.63 0.28
C ILE A 53 3.66 -2.78 0.79
N LYS A 54 4.63 -2.15 0.12
CA LYS A 54 6.05 -2.19 0.52
C LYS A 54 6.27 -1.62 1.92
N LEU A 55 5.57 -0.54 2.29
CA LEU A 55 5.64 0.03 3.64
C LEU A 55 5.07 -0.90 4.71
N VAL A 56 3.93 -1.55 4.45
CA VAL A 56 3.33 -2.53 5.37
C VAL A 56 4.27 -3.69 5.61
N ILE A 57 4.86 -4.23 4.54
CA ILE A 57 5.81 -5.35 4.63
C ILE A 57 7.08 -4.91 5.38
N ALA A 58 7.62 -3.73 5.06
CA ALA A 58 8.79 -3.20 5.75
C ALA A 58 8.54 -3.00 7.26
N GLU A 59 7.34 -2.55 7.66
CA GLU A 59 6.97 -2.45 9.07
C GLU A 59 6.90 -3.82 9.74
N ASN A 60 6.34 -4.82 9.04
CA ASN A 60 6.29 -6.18 9.55
C ASN A 60 7.71 -6.77 9.76
N ILE A 61 8.61 -6.52 8.82
CA ILE A 61 10.02 -6.92 8.94
C ILE A 61 10.71 -6.18 10.10
N ARG A 62 10.49 -4.86 10.25
CA ARG A 62 11.05 -4.06 11.37
C ARG A 62 10.61 -4.56 12.74
N ASN A 63 9.37 -5.05 12.83
CA ASN A 63 8.80 -5.55 14.07
C ASN A 63 9.25 -6.98 14.40
N CYS A 64 9.92 -7.69 13.49
CA CYS A 64 10.61 -8.93 13.81
C CYS A 64 11.91 -8.60 14.55
N SER A 65 12.08 -9.14 15.75
CA SER A 65 13.33 -8.98 16.51
C SER A 65 14.50 -9.73 15.86
N GLU A 66 15.74 -9.42 16.23
CA GLU A 66 16.92 -10.13 15.73
C GLU A 66 16.86 -11.64 16.01
N ALA A 67 16.24 -12.06 17.13
CA ALA A 67 16.01 -13.46 17.46
C ALA A 67 14.97 -14.16 16.56
N GLU A 68 14.16 -13.40 15.81
CA GLU A 68 13.08 -13.86 14.94
C GLU A 68 13.42 -13.78 13.45
N THR A 69 14.64 -13.42 13.08
CA THR A 69 15.10 -13.39 11.67
C THR A 69 15.06 -14.76 10.98
N GLY A 70 14.97 -15.86 11.74
CA GLY A 70 14.71 -17.21 11.22
C GLY A 70 13.25 -17.66 11.28
N SER A 71 12.34 -16.82 11.80
CA SER A 71 10.94 -17.18 11.98
C SER A 71 10.19 -17.32 10.65
N GLU A 72 9.14 -18.15 10.65
CA GLU A 72 8.22 -18.26 9.52
C GLU A 72 7.60 -16.90 9.16
N GLN A 73 7.36 -16.04 10.16
CA GLN A 73 6.80 -14.71 9.96
C GLN A 73 7.75 -13.79 9.18
N TYR A 74 9.04 -13.80 9.51
CA TYR A 74 10.06 -13.05 8.77
C TYR A 74 10.21 -13.55 7.32
N GLN A 75 10.26 -14.88 7.12
CA GLN A 75 10.34 -15.48 5.78
C GLN A 75 9.15 -15.10 4.91
N LYS A 76 7.94 -15.15 5.48
CA LYS A 76 6.70 -14.77 4.79
C LYS A 76 6.69 -13.29 4.40
N ALA A 77 7.19 -12.41 5.28
CA ALA A 77 7.30 -10.99 4.97
C ALA A 77 8.27 -10.74 3.80
N LEU A 78 9.42 -11.43 3.79
CA LEU A 78 10.39 -11.36 2.71
C LEU A 78 9.80 -11.85 1.37
N GLU A 79 9.05 -12.96 1.40
CA GLU A 79 8.36 -13.50 0.23
C GLU A 79 7.34 -12.51 -0.35
N LEU A 80 6.54 -11.87 0.52
CA LEU A 80 5.60 -10.83 0.10
C LEU A 80 6.32 -9.64 -0.55
N LEU A 81 7.51 -9.27 -0.04
CA LEU A 81 8.30 -8.17 -0.61
C LEU A 81 8.78 -8.48 -2.02
N VAL A 82 9.27 -9.71 -2.26
CA VAL A 82 9.72 -10.16 -3.58
C VAL A 82 8.58 -10.21 -4.59
N ARG A 83 7.36 -10.51 -4.13
CA ARG A 83 6.16 -10.58 -4.97
C ARG A 83 5.53 -9.21 -5.27
N ALA A 84 5.79 -8.20 -4.45
CA ALA A 84 5.33 -6.83 -4.66
C ALA A 84 6.15 -6.15 -5.78
N LYS A 85 5.92 -6.58 -7.03
CA LYS A 85 6.50 -5.95 -8.23
C LYS A 85 5.85 -4.58 -8.48
#